data_AF-A0A382LR00-F1
#
_entry.id   AF-A0A382LR00-F1
#
_cell.length_a   1.000
_cell.length_b   1.000
_cell.length_c   1.000
_cell.angle_alpha   90.00
_cell.angle_beta   90.00
_cell.angle_gamma   90.00
#
_symmetry.space_group_name_H-M   'P 1'
#
loop_
_entity.id
_entity.type
_entity.pdbx_description
1 polymer ?
#
loop_
_entity_poly.entity_id
_entity_poly.type
_entity_poly.pdbx_seq_one_letter_code
_entity_poly.pdbx_strand_id
1 'polypeptide(L)' 'EWKDDKKNGQGTYFFPDGGKLVGEFRKDSPWNITDYDKNGKIKGKYVNGVRQ' A
#
# COMPACT_ATOMS: atom_id res chain seq x y z
N GLU A 1 -9.89 14.98 -19.28
CA GLU A 1 -9.18 15.81 -18.28
C GLU A 1 -8.74 14.86 -17.16
N TRP A 2 -7.48 14.44 -17.13
CA TRP A 2 -6.94 13.64 -16.02
C TRP A 2 -6.71 14.61 -14.86
N LYS A 3 -7.77 14.88 -14.10
CA LYS A 3 -7.69 15.64 -12.85
C LYS A 3 -7.43 14.66 -11.73
N ASP A 4 -6.27 14.81 -11.08
CA ASP A 4 -5.73 14.01 -9.99
C ASP A 4 -5.03 12.70 -10.40
N ASP A 5 -3.76 12.83 -10.81
CA ASP A 5 -2.72 11.78 -10.86
C ASP A 5 -2.40 11.11 -9.49
N LYS A 6 -3.31 11.19 -8.53
CA LYS A 6 -3.13 10.61 -7.20
C LYS A 6 -3.62 9.18 -7.23
N LYS A 7 -2.78 8.23 -6.81
CA LYS A 7 -3.17 6.83 -6.64
C LYS A 7 -4.24 6.73 -5.54
N ASN A 8 -5.49 6.87 -5.93
CA ASN A 8 -6.67 6.66 -5.11
C ASN A 8 -7.29 5.33 -5.52
N GLY A 9 -7.41 4.39 -4.58
CA GLY A 9 -8.03 3.09 -4.82
C GLY A 9 -7.20 1.91 -4.35
N GLN A 10 -7.65 0.71 -4.69
CA GLN A 10 -6.95 -0.53 -4.36
C GLN A 10 -5.77 -0.75 -5.30
N GLY A 11 -4.64 -1.17 -4.75
CA GLY A 11 -3.43 -1.45 -5.52
C GLY A 11 -2.49 -2.39 -4.81
N THR A 12 -1.49 -2.84 -5.57
CA THR A 12 -0.32 -3.52 -5.04
C THR A 12 0.92 -2.74 -5.45
N TYR A 13 1.75 -2.40 -4.47
CA TYR A 13 3.06 -1.81 -4.70
C TYR A 13 4.14 -2.84 -4.40
N PHE A 14 5.06 -3.05 -5.33
CA PHE A 14 6.17 -3.98 -5.18
C PHE A 14 7.45 -3.20 -4.87
N PHE A 15 8.15 -3.60 -3.82
CA PHE A 15 9.43 -3.03 -3.47
C PHE A 15 10.57 -3.78 -4.19
N PRO A 16 11.69 -3.11 -4.51
CA PRO A 16 12.86 -3.76 -5.11
C PRO A 16 13.48 -4.87 -4.25
N ASP A 17 13.23 -4.88 -2.94
CA ASP A 17 13.68 -5.91 -2.00
C ASP A 17 12.82 -7.19 -2.01
N GLY A 18 11.77 -7.21 -2.83
CA GLY A 18 10.81 -8.30 -2.96
C GLY A 18 9.59 -8.20 -2.04
N GLY A 19 9.52 -7.20 -1.17
CA GLY A 19 8.33 -6.92 -0.38
C GLY A 19 7.18 -6.40 -1.23
N LYS A 20 5.96 -6.42 -0.67
CA LYS A 20 4.78 -5.81 -1.31
C LYS A 20 3.83 -5.18 -0.31
N LEU A 21 3.26 -4.03 -0.70
CA LEU A 21 2.12 -3.42 -0.03
C LEU A 21 0.86 -3.74 -0.83
N VAL A 22 -0.14 -4.34 -0.18
CA VAL A 22 -1.43 -4.64 -0.82
C VAL A 22 -2.54 -3.94 -0.06
N GLY A 23 -3.36 -3.17 -0.78
CA GLY A 23 -4.61 -2.62 -0.24
C GLY A 23 -4.94 -1.23 -0.79
N GLU A 24 -5.60 -0.41 0.02
CA GLU A 24 -6.10 0.91 -0.37
C GLU A 24 -5.06 2.02 -0.18
N PHE A 25 -4.84 2.80 -1.24
CA PHE A 25 -4.05 4.02 -1.26
C PHE A 25 -4.97 5.23 -1.43
N ARG A 26 -4.63 6.34 -0.77
CA ARG A 26 -5.33 7.62 -0.89
C ARG A 26 -4.30 8.74 -0.99
N LYS A 27 -4.39 9.58 -2.02
CA LYS A 27 -3.48 10.72 -2.23
C LYS A 27 -2.00 10.31 -2.12
N ASP A 28 -1.66 9.18 -2.75
CA ASP A 28 -0.32 8.59 -2.74
C ASP A 28 0.19 8.12 -1.35
N SER A 29 -0.70 8.01 -0.36
CA SER A 29 -0.40 7.50 0.98
C SER A 29 -1.10 6.17 1.26
N PRO A 30 -0.47 5.25 2.03
CA PRO A 30 -1.11 4.05 2.55
C PRO A 30 -2.36 4.40 3.38
N TRP A 31 -3.49 3.73 3.14
CA TRP A 31 -4.69 3.90 3.95
C TRP A 31 -5.07 2.60 4.67
N ASN A 32 -5.43 1.58 3.90
CA ASN A 32 -5.75 0.24 4.39
C ASN A 32 -4.82 -0.76 3.72
N ILE A 33 -3.58 -0.85 4.19
CA ILE A 33 -2.50 -1.61 3.54
C ILE A 33 -2.04 -2.76 4.44
N THR A 34 -1.75 -3.90 3.83
CA THR A 34 -0.95 -4.97 4.45
C THR A 34 0.43 -5.01 3.79
N ASP A 35 1.47 -4.90 4.60
CA ASP A 35 2.88 -5.02 4.20
C ASP A 35 3.32 -6.49 4.33
N TYR A 36 3.81 -7.04 3.24
CA TYR A 36 4.32 -8.40 3.14
C TYR A 36 5.82 -8.38 2.82
N ASP A 37 6.58 -9.28 3.44
CA ASP A 37 7.96 -9.57 3.04
C ASP A 37 8.02 -10.36 1.73
N LYS A 38 9.25 -10.58 1.23
CA LYS A 38 9.53 -11.38 0.03
C LYS A 38 9.05 -12.84 0.10
N ASN A 39 8.76 -13.36 1.28
CA ASN A 39 8.26 -14.71 1.51
C ASN A 39 6.72 -14.72 1.67
N GLY A 40 6.06 -13.57 1.57
CA GLY A 40 4.62 -13.43 1.81
C GLY A 40 4.21 -13.37 3.28
N LYS A 41 5.16 -13.20 4.21
CA LYS A 41 4.85 -13.01 5.64
C LYS A 41 4.47 -11.56 5.90
N ILE A 42 3.43 -11.35 6.69
CA ILE A 42 2.99 -10.00 7.08
C ILE A 42 4.04 -9.36 8.01
N LYS A 43 4.55 -8.19 7.61
CA LYS A 43 5.49 -7.36 8.38
C LYS A 43 4.80 -6.22 9.12
N GLY A 44 3.65 -5.77 8.62
CA GLY A 44 2.92 -4.66 9.21
C GLY A 44 1.58 -4.41 8.51
N LYS A 45 0.77 -3.56 9.14
CA LYS A 45 -0.51 -3.11 8.56
C LYS A 45 -0.66 -1.61 8.75
N TYR A 46 -1.31 -0.96 7.81
CA TYR A 46 -1.81 0.39 7.92
C TYR A 46 -3.33 0.33 7.93
N VAL A 47 -3.96 0.93 8.92
CA VAL A 47 -5.42 1.00 9.06
C VAL A 47 -5.80 2.46 9.19
N ASN A 48 -6.67 2.95 8.30
CA ASN A 48 -7.04 4.36 8.22
C ASN A 48 -5.82 5.32 8.19
N GLY A 49 -4.75 4.92 7.51
CA GLY A 49 -3.52 5.70 7.36
C GLY A 49 -2.55 5.61 8.54
N VAL A 50 -2.87 4.86 9.59
CA VAL A 50 -1.99 4.69 10.76
C VAL A 50 -1.37 3.30 10.75
N ARG A 51 -0.06 3.22 10.96
CA ARG A 51 0.63 1.93 11.11
C ARG A 51 0.20 1.28 12.43
N GLN A 52 -0.32 0.06 12.34
CA GLN A 52 -0.74 -0.78 13.46
C GLN A 52 0.44 -1.58 14.02
#